data_AF-A0A2C4XL62-F1
#
_entry.id   AF-A0A2C4XL62-F1
#
_cell.length_a   1.000
_cell.length_b   1.000
_cell.length_c   1.000
_cell.angle_alpha   90.00
_cell.angle_beta   90.00
_cell.angle_gamma   90.00
#
_symmetry.space_group_name_H-M   'P 1'
#
loop_
_entity.id
_entity.type
_entity.pdbx_description
1 polymer ?
#
loop_
_entity_poly.entity_id
_entity_poly.type
_entity_poly.pdbx_seq_one_letter_code
_entity_poly.pdbx_strand_id
1 'polypeptide(L)'
;MFHKALWMRQWKQGKYIVLLFWLSSLYLLPYQYYSAAQFQLNMSKYAQNHYYQYFFNIPYTLFIQSAMLLLLACIFIGWERHTQSLDFLWAMPFKRKDIFLSKWLFGIVNIISVQIACWISMYIIYKGSFHHGYQTFTPFHFYFVYTTIVLIALYTFVLFIGSITGNIISQSLLSGICLCLPFGLPLLISGFMYVHSGDSAKTKACPECKYGDAFLYTSPLNPVTDLFIEFDYSPVYDLDVNGNIISSNLNKEPNHSRVPSAWKLLSPISFILLFLPLGAYLYVRSPNEQNGRIVLFPNLQKWFTACTILCFSLLGGRFFGGTDSLWGYYIGVLITSIISYVILVRLLKWKFSFNTR
;
A
#
# COMPACT_ATOMS: atom_id res chain seq x y z
N MET A 1 16.41 -10.86 20.84
CA MET A 1 15.86 -10.34 19.56
C MET A 1 16.51 -10.97 18.34
N PHE A 2 17.84 -11.13 18.26
CA PHE A 2 18.50 -11.80 17.13
C PHE A 2 18.80 -13.29 17.43
N HIS A 3 17.77 -14.14 17.38
CA HIS A 3 17.98 -15.59 17.50
C HIS A 3 18.20 -16.18 16.10
N LYS A 4 19.42 -16.65 15.83
CA LYS A 4 19.78 -17.27 14.53
C LYS A 4 18.78 -18.34 14.08
N ALA A 5 18.28 -19.14 15.03
CA ALA A 5 17.29 -20.19 14.78
C ALA A 5 15.96 -19.63 14.21
N LEU A 6 15.46 -18.53 14.77
CA LEU A 6 14.23 -17.88 14.29
C LEU A 6 14.42 -17.36 12.86
N TRP A 7 15.54 -16.68 12.60
CA TRP A 7 15.88 -16.13 11.28
C TRP A 7 15.99 -17.21 10.20
N MET A 8 16.67 -18.32 10.51
CA MET A 8 16.76 -19.45 9.57
C MET A 8 15.39 -20.05 9.26
N ARG A 9 14.51 -20.14 10.24
CA ARG A 9 13.13 -20.60 10.03
C ARG A 9 12.34 -19.64 9.15
N GLN A 10 12.40 -18.34 9.44
CA GLN A 10 11.71 -17.31 8.66
C GLN A 10 12.18 -17.29 7.21
N TRP A 11 13.49 -17.44 6.98
CA TRP A 11 14.03 -17.61 5.63
C TRP A 11 13.45 -18.84 4.94
N LYS A 12 13.50 -20.02 5.57
CA LYS A 12 12.95 -21.26 4.98
C LYS A 12 11.47 -21.13 4.60
N GLN A 13 10.70 -20.43 5.41
CA GLN A 13 9.27 -20.23 5.21
C GLN A 13 8.97 -19.17 4.12
N GLY A 14 9.69 -18.06 4.12
CA GLY A 14 9.41 -16.90 3.28
C GLY A 14 10.28 -16.77 2.01
N LYS A 15 11.29 -17.62 1.82
CA LYS A 15 12.33 -17.45 0.78
C LYS A 15 11.78 -17.15 -0.61
N TYR A 16 10.73 -17.84 -1.05
CA TYR A 16 10.18 -17.66 -2.39
C TYR A 16 9.50 -16.30 -2.54
N ILE A 17 8.74 -15.85 -1.53
CA ILE A 17 8.12 -14.52 -1.55
C ILE A 17 9.18 -13.43 -1.44
N VAL A 18 10.19 -13.62 -0.59
CA VAL A 18 11.31 -12.67 -0.49
C VAL A 18 12.01 -12.54 -1.84
N LEU A 19 12.39 -13.65 -2.47
CA LEU A 19 13.02 -13.64 -3.80
C LEU A 19 12.12 -12.98 -4.84
N LEU A 20 10.81 -13.26 -4.81
CA LEU A 20 9.86 -12.66 -5.73
C LEU A 20 9.71 -11.15 -5.50
N PHE A 21 9.73 -10.68 -4.25
CA PHE A 21 9.75 -9.26 -3.89
C PHE A 21 11.02 -8.55 -4.38
N TRP A 22 12.17 -9.21 -4.26
CA TRP A 22 13.44 -8.71 -4.79
C TRP A 22 13.39 -8.60 -6.32
N LEU A 23 12.99 -9.67 -7.01
CA LEU A 23 12.90 -9.71 -8.47
C LEU A 23 11.91 -8.71 -9.02
N SER A 24 10.72 -8.60 -8.42
CA SER A 24 9.71 -7.62 -8.86
C SER A 24 10.19 -6.19 -8.65
N SER A 25 10.86 -5.89 -7.54
CA SER A 25 11.40 -4.55 -7.28
C SER A 25 12.54 -4.19 -8.24
N LEU A 26 13.46 -5.12 -8.51
CA LEU A 26 14.55 -4.91 -9.48
C LEU A 26 14.03 -4.77 -10.91
N TYR A 27 12.96 -5.48 -11.25
CA TYR A 27 12.33 -5.34 -12.55
C TYR A 27 11.62 -3.97 -12.70
N LEU A 28 10.79 -3.61 -11.73
CA LEU A 28 9.95 -2.40 -11.79
C LEU A 28 10.76 -1.12 -11.67
N LEU A 29 11.86 -1.12 -10.91
CA LEU A 29 12.64 0.09 -10.65
C LEU A 29 13.81 0.22 -11.65
N PRO A 30 14.99 -0.43 -11.44
CA PRO A 30 16.14 -0.19 -12.30
C PRO A 30 15.96 -0.70 -13.73
N TYR A 31 15.35 -1.87 -13.95
CA TYR A 31 15.21 -2.38 -15.32
C TYR A 31 14.27 -1.53 -16.17
N GLN A 32 13.09 -1.15 -15.66
CA GLN A 32 12.21 -0.23 -16.37
C GLN A 32 12.87 1.13 -16.61
N TYR A 33 13.61 1.67 -15.62
CA TYR A 33 14.37 2.90 -15.78
C TYR A 33 15.42 2.80 -16.90
N TYR A 34 16.18 1.71 -16.94
CA TYR A 34 17.14 1.45 -18.02
C TYR A 34 16.46 1.32 -19.39
N SER A 35 15.35 0.59 -19.47
CA SER A 35 14.62 0.41 -20.73
C SER A 35 14.10 1.75 -21.28
N ALA A 36 13.65 2.65 -20.41
CA ALA A 36 13.24 3.99 -20.78
C ALA A 36 14.43 4.83 -21.29
N ALA A 37 15.61 4.70 -20.67
CA ALA A 37 16.83 5.35 -21.13
C ALA A 37 17.21 4.94 -22.56
N GLN A 38 17.16 3.64 -22.85
CA GLN A 38 17.46 3.09 -24.16
C GLN A 38 16.43 3.52 -25.21
N PHE A 39 15.15 3.54 -24.83
CA PHE A 39 14.08 4.04 -25.70
C PHE A 39 14.32 5.50 -26.10
N GLN A 40 14.64 6.36 -25.14
CA GLN A 40 14.93 7.78 -25.43
C GLN A 40 16.18 7.97 -26.29
N LEU A 41 17.25 7.20 -26.03
CA LEU A 41 18.47 7.22 -26.85
C LEU A 41 18.21 6.78 -28.29
N ASN A 42 17.33 5.80 -28.53
CA ASN A 42 16.97 5.42 -29.89
C ASN A 42 16.14 6.51 -30.57
N MET A 43 15.16 7.09 -29.87
CA MET A 43 14.35 8.19 -30.41
C MET A 43 15.20 9.42 -30.78
N SER A 44 16.25 9.71 -30.00
CA SER A 44 17.15 10.84 -30.28
C SER A 44 18.00 10.65 -31.54
N LYS A 45 18.18 9.42 -32.03
CA LYS A 45 18.91 9.15 -33.28
C LYS A 45 18.07 9.42 -34.53
N TYR A 46 16.75 9.30 -34.44
CA TYR A 46 15.84 9.43 -35.59
C TYR A 46 15.21 10.82 -35.72
N ALA A 47 15.04 11.54 -34.61
CA ALA A 47 14.40 12.86 -34.61
C ALA A 47 15.44 13.99 -34.74
N GLN A 48 15.27 14.87 -35.74
CA GLN A 48 16.05 16.11 -35.84
C GLN A 48 15.80 17.04 -34.62
N ASN A 49 14.58 17.00 -34.08
CA ASN A 49 14.16 17.70 -32.86
C ASN A 49 13.72 16.67 -31.81
N HIS A 50 14.65 16.20 -30.98
CA HIS A 50 14.34 15.20 -29.97
C HIS A 50 13.62 15.84 -28.77
N TYR A 51 12.36 15.44 -28.58
CA TYR A 51 11.59 15.72 -27.37
C TYR A 51 11.86 14.60 -26.35
N TYR A 52 12.35 14.99 -25.17
CA TYR A 52 12.66 14.05 -24.11
C TYR A 52 11.53 14.03 -23.10
N GLN A 53 10.93 12.86 -22.89
CA GLN A 53 9.90 12.67 -21.87
C GLN A 53 10.16 11.42 -21.04
N TYR A 54 10.09 11.57 -19.73
CA TYR A 54 10.16 10.46 -18.81
C TYR A 54 9.17 10.64 -17.66
N PHE A 55 8.31 9.64 -17.50
CA PHE A 55 7.33 9.57 -16.43
C PHE A 55 7.62 8.38 -15.53
N PHE A 56 7.72 8.63 -14.22
CA PHE A 56 7.94 7.56 -13.25
C PHE A 56 6.62 7.06 -12.64
N ASN A 57 6.27 5.80 -12.93
CA ASN A 57 5.03 5.21 -12.45
C ASN A 57 5.12 4.73 -10.99
N ILE A 58 4.98 5.67 -10.07
CA ILE A 58 5.02 5.45 -8.62
C ILE A 58 3.86 4.57 -8.13
N PRO A 59 2.58 4.81 -8.47
CA PRO A 59 1.45 4.06 -7.91
C PRO A 59 1.51 2.58 -8.25
N TYR A 60 1.86 2.25 -9.51
CA TYR A 60 1.97 0.86 -9.95
C TYR A 60 3.08 0.10 -9.20
N THR A 61 4.25 0.73 -9.07
CA THR A 61 5.39 0.13 -8.37
C THR A 61 5.07 -0.12 -6.90
N LEU A 62 4.48 0.87 -6.23
CA LEU A 62 4.10 0.77 -4.81
C LEU A 62 3.03 -0.31 -4.60
N PHE A 63 2.04 -0.40 -5.50
CA PHE A 63 0.99 -1.41 -5.41
C PHE A 63 1.58 -2.82 -5.43
N ILE A 64 2.46 -3.12 -6.40
CA ILE A 64 3.08 -4.46 -6.49
C ILE A 64 3.96 -4.74 -5.27
N GLN A 65 4.79 -3.79 -4.84
CA GLN A 65 5.65 -3.95 -3.66
C GLN A 65 4.82 -4.21 -2.39
N SER A 66 3.75 -3.43 -2.19
CA SER A 66 2.85 -3.60 -1.05
C SER A 66 2.10 -4.95 -1.07
N ALA A 67 1.67 -5.42 -2.26
CA ALA A 67 1.03 -6.72 -2.42
C ALA A 67 1.99 -7.87 -2.04
N MET A 68 3.26 -7.79 -2.41
CA MET A 68 4.26 -8.79 -2.03
C MET A 68 4.54 -8.80 -0.53
N LEU A 69 4.58 -7.63 0.12
CA LEU A 69 4.73 -7.55 1.57
C LEU A 69 3.50 -8.05 2.31
N LEU A 70 2.30 -7.83 1.76
CA LEU A 70 1.06 -8.42 2.29
C LEU A 70 1.15 -9.94 2.25
N LEU A 71 1.53 -10.51 1.10
CA LEU A 71 1.71 -11.96 0.97
C LEU A 71 2.77 -12.50 1.94
N LEU A 72 3.89 -11.78 2.11
CA LEU A 72 4.94 -12.17 3.06
C LEU A 72 4.43 -12.21 4.51
N ALA A 73 3.70 -11.17 4.94
CA ALA A 73 3.11 -11.10 6.28
C ALA A 73 2.04 -12.19 6.49
N CYS A 74 1.25 -12.49 5.46
CA CYS A 74 0.27 -13.57 5.46
C CYS A 74 0.92 -14.96 5.59
N ILE A 75 2.08 -15.18 4.96
CA ILE A 75 2.84 -16.40 5.17
C ILE A 75 3.40 -16.47 6.60
N PHE A 76 3.99 -15.41 7.13
CA PHE A 76 4.63 -15.47 8.45
C PHE A 76 3.69 -15.66 9.64
N ILE A 77 2.44 -15.21 9.56
CA ILE A 77 1.48 -15.39 10.66
C ILE A 77 0.31 -16.26 10.23
N GLY A 78 -0.37 -15.90 9.14
CA GLY A 78 -1.58 -16.57 8.67
C GLY A 78 -1.34 -18.03 8.31
N TRP A 79 -0.25 -18.35 7.61
CA TRP A 79 0.10 -19.74 7.28
C TRP A 79 0.51 -20.53 8.52
N GLU A 80 1.30 -19.93 9.44
CA GLU A 80 1.70 -20.63 10.66
C GLU A 80 0.52 -21.04 11.54
N ARG A 81 -0.49 -20.16 11.63
CA ARG A 81 -1.75 -20.42 12.34
C ARG A 81 -2.62 -21.43 11.63
N HIS A 82 -2.65 -21.39 10.30
CA HIS A 82 -3.41 -22.34 9.51
C HIS A 82 -2.87 -23.78 9.67
N THR A 83 -1.56 -23.98 9.63
CA THR A 83 -0.91 -25.30 9.75
C THR A 83 -0.67 -25.74 11.22
N GLN A 84 -1.15 -24.99 12.22
CA GLN A 84 -0.90 -25.24 13.66
C GLN A 84 0.59 -25.31 14.07
N SER A 85 1.52 -25.00 13.17
CA SER A 85 2.98 -24.92 13.44
C SER A 85 3.35 -23.86 14.49
N LEU A 86 2.39 -22.99 14.82
CA LEU A 86 2.49 -21.99 15.88
C LEU A 86 2.58 -22.65 17.27
N ASP A 87 1.85 -23.74 17.51
CA ASP A 87 1.87 -24.44 18.80
C ASP A 87 3.26 -25.01 19.09
N PHE A 88 3.88 -25.60 18.06
CA PHE A 88 5.26 -26.07 18.14
C PHE A 88 6.26 -24.94 18.38
N LEU A 89 6.06 -23.78 17.72
CA LEU A 89 6.92 -22.61 17.93
C LEU A 89 6.81 -22.04 19.35
N TRP A 90 5.64 -22.13 19.96
CA TRP A 90 5.41 -21.64 21.32
C TRP A 90 5.88 -22.60 22.40
N ALA A 91 6.05 -23.89 22.09
CA ALA A 91 6.71 -24.85 22.96
C ALA A 91 8.23 -24.65 23.01
N MET A 92 8.82 -23.94 22.05
CA MET A 92 10.25 -23.59 22.07
C MET A 92 10.56 -22.57 23.16
N PRO A 93 11.81 -22.53 23.67
CA PRO A 93 12.24 -21.60 24.73
C PRO A 93 12.44 -20.16 24.22
N PHE A 94 11.47 -19.62 23.46
CA PHE A 94 11.45 -18.26 22.96
C PHE A 94 10.24 -17.49 23.49
N LYS A 95 10.43 -16.23 23.87
CA LYS A 95 9.31 -15.37 24.27
C LYS A 95 8.44 -15.07 23.05
N ARG A 96 7.10 -15.11 23.22
CA ARG A 96 6.14 -14.79 22.14
C ARG A 96 6.36 -13.41 21.53
N LYS A 97 6.75 -12.42 22.35
CA LYS A 97 7.13 -11.08 21.89
C LYS A 97 8.35 -11.12 20.95
N ASP A 98 9.37 -11.89 21.28
CA ASP A 98 10.59 -12.01 20.47
C ASP A 98 10.32 -12.73 19.14
N ILE A 99 9.40 -13.70 19.13
CA ILE A 99 8.94 -14.36 17.90
C ILE A 99 8.29 -13.35 16.93
N PHE A 100 7.39 -12.51 17.44
CA PHE A 100 6.74 -11.48 16.63
C PHE A 100 7.74 -10.43 16.13
N LEU A 101 8.59 -9.92 17.01
CA LEU A 101 9.61 -8.94 16.65
C LEU A 101 10.63 -9.48 15.64
N SER A 102 10.98 -10.77 15.72
CA SER A 102 11.87 -11.40 14.73
C SER A 102 11.26 -11.40 13.32
N LYS A 103 9.94 -11.63 13.20
CA LYS A 103 9.23 -11.56 11.91
C LYS A 103 9.21 -10.14 11.35
N TRP A 104 8.89 -9.18 12.21
CA TRP A 104 8.89 -7.76 11.85
C TRP A 104 10.27 -7.28 11.38
N LEU A 105 11.33 -7.60 12.15
CA LEU A 105 12.72 -7.27 11.79
C LEU A 105 13.16 -7.94 10.49
N PHE A 106 12.80 -9.21 10.29
CA PHE A 106 13.12 -9.93 9.05
C PHE A 106 12.52 -9.22 7.83
N GLY A 107 11.26 -8.79 7.89
CA GLY A 107 10.63 -8.03 6.81
C GLY A 107 11.33 -6.68 6.55
N ILE A 108 11.62 -5.92 7.61
CA ILE A 108 12.28 -4.61 7.48
C ILE A 108 13.66 -4.71 6.84
N VAL A 109 14.47 -5.68 7.29
CA VAL A 109 15.81 -5.87 6.72
C VAL A 109 15.71 -6.15 5.21
N ASN A 110 14.73 -6.94 4.78
CA ASN A 110 14.51 -7.20 3.35
C ASN A 110 14.01 -5.96 2.59
N ILE A 111 13.06 -5.20 3.16
CA ILE A 111 12.56 -3.96 2.54
C ILE A 111 13.71 -2.97 2.32
N ILE A 112 14.49 -2.70 3.37
CA ILE A 112 15.61 -1.76 3.32
C ILE A 112 16.68 -2.26 2.34
N SER A 113 17.04 -3.54 2.38
CA SER A 113 18.07 -4.11 1.51
C SER A 113 17.71 -3.99 0.03
N VAL A 114 16.45 -4.32 -0.34
CA VAL A 114 15.96 -4.18 -1.72
C VAL A 114 15.97 -2.73 -2.16
N GLN A 115 15.47 -1.81 -1.32
CA GLN A 115 15.39 -0.40 -1.71
C GLN A 115 16.76 0.24 -1.86
N ILE A 116 17.74 -0.12 -1.02
CA ILE A 116 19.13 0.30 -1.19
C ILE A 116 19.71 -0.26 -2.50
N ALA A 117 19.50 -1.55 -2.78
CA ALA A 117 19.99 -2.17 -4.01
C ALA A 117 19.39 -1.52 -5.27
N CYS A 118 18.07 -1.25 -5.28
CA CYS A 118 17.39 -0.55 -6.36
C CYS A 118 17.89 0.90 -6.50
N TRP A 119 18.09 1.61 -5.38
CA TRP A 119 18.61 2.98 -5.38
C TRP A 119 20.02 3.05 -5.99
N ILE A 120 20.95 2.17 -5.56
CA ILE A 120 22.30 2.09 -6.11
C ILE A 120 22.25 1.76 -7.60
N SER A 121 21.43 0.77 -7.99
CA SER A 121 21.31 0.34 -9.39
C SER A 121 20.78 1.47 -10.28
N MET A 122 19.73 2.17 -9.85
CA MET A 122 19.18 3.32 -10.58
C MET A 122 20.19 4.48 -10.66
N TYR A 123 20.98 4.72 -9.61
CA TYR A 123 22.00 5.76 -9.63
C TYR A 123 23.11 5.46 -10.66
N ILE A 124 23.56 4.20 -10.74
CA ILE A 124 24.54 3.75 -11.74
C ILE A 124 23.97 3.94 -13.15
N ILE A 125 22.71 3.52 -13.38
CA ILE A 125 22.04 3.69 -14.68
C ILE A 125 21.90 5.16 -15.03
N TYR A 126 21.50 6.01 -14.07
CA TYR A 126 21.39 7.45 -14.27
C TYR A 126 22.70 8.06 -14.77
N LYS A 127 23.82 7.75 -14.11
CA LYS A 127 25.15 8.26 -14.49
C LYS A 127 25.67 7.70 -15.81
N GLY A 128 25.34 6.44 -16.11
CA GLY A 128 25.85 5.73 -17.29
C GLY A 128 24.97 5.85 -18.54
N SER A 129 23.83 6.53 -18.48
CA SER A 129 22.85 6.56 -19.58
C SER A 129 22.57 7.97 -20.08
N PHE A 130 21.79 8.04 -21.17
CA PHE A 130 21.31 9.28 -21.77
C PHE A 130 20.56 10.18 -20.77
N HIS A 131 19.98 9.59 -19.71
CA HIS A 131 19.30 10.33 -18.65
C HIS A 131 20.18 11.36 -17.94
N HIS A 132 21.51 11.18 -17.88
CA HIS A 132 22.38 12.11 -17.16
C HIS A 132 22.28 13.56 -17.68
N GLY A 133 22.11 13.74 -18.98
CA GLY A 133 22.04 15.06 -19.62
C GLY A 133 20.71 15.79 -19.42
N TYR A 134 19.64 15.06 -19.09
CA TYR A 134 18.27 15.60 -19.03
C TYR A 134 17.65 15.50 -17.64
N GLN A 135 18.15 14.65 -16.74
CA GLN A 135 17.52 14.42 -15.44
C GLN A 135 18.40 14.88 -14.28
N THR A 136 17.74 15.32 -13.22
CA THR A 136 18.34 15.45 -11.89
C THR A 136 17.92 14.24 -11.04
N PHE A 137 18.86 13.65 -10.31
CA PHE A 137 18.56 12.45 -9.51
C PHE A 137 17.88 12.77 -8.16
N THR A 138 17.81 14.05 -7.79
CA THR A 138 17.30 14.52 -6.49
C THR A 138 15.90 14.00 -6.13
N PRO A 139 14.88 14.04 -7.03
CA PRO A 139 13.54 13.53 -6.72
C PRO A 139 13.52 12.03 -6.40
N PHE A 140 14.41 11.24 -7.01
CA PHE A 140 14.50 9.81 -6.74
C PHE A 140 15.02 9.51 -5.32
N HIS A 141 15.92 10.33 -4.76
CA HIS A 141 16.34 10.17 -3.36
C HIS A 141 15.13 10.24 -2.41
N PHE A 142 14.27 11.25 -2.60
CA PHE A 142 13.05 11.40 -1.80
C PHE A 142 12.08 10.25 -2.01
N TYR A 143 11.91 9.79 -3.26
CA TYR A 143 11.10 8.61 -3.55
C TYR A 143 11.54 7.38 -2.74
N PHE A 144 12.82 7.03 -2.75
CA PHE A 144 13.31 5.84 -2.05
C PHE A 144 13.14 5.95 -0.53
N VAL A 145 13.39 7.13 0.05
CA VAL A 145 13.18 7.35 1.50
C VAL A 145 11.70 7.26 1.86
N TYR A 146 10.84 7.97 1.12
CA TYR A 146 9.40 8.02 1.43
C TYR A 146 8.76 6.65 1.25
N THR A 147 9.00 5.98 0.12
CA THR A 147 8.45 4.64 -0.13
C THR A 147 8.96 3.60 0.86
N THR A 148 10.22 3.66 1.30
CA THR A 148 10.73 2.73 2.33
C THR A 148 9.93 2.85 3.63
N ILE A 149 9.69 4.07 4.12
CA ILE A 149 8.92 4.31 5.34
C ILE A 149 7.46 3.84 5.17
N VAL A 150 6.84 4.13 4.02
CA VAL A 150 5.48 3.68 3.69
C VAL A 150 5.39 2.15 3.65
N LEU A 151 6.33 1.46 3.00
CA LEU A 151 6.34 0.00 2.92
C LEU A 151 6.50 -0.65 4.30
N ILE A 152 7.35 -0.07 5.17
CA ILE A 152 7.48 -0.51 6.56
C ILE A 152 6.16 -0.33 7.32
N ALA A 153 5.48 0.80 7.16
CA ALA A 153 4.19 1.07 7.80
C ALA A 153 3.11 0.08 7.34
N LEU A 154 3.00 -0.15 6.02
CA LEU A 154 2.06 -1.11 5.45
C LEU A 154 2.35 -2.54 5.94
N TYR A 155 3.61 -2.98 5.89
CA TYR A 155 4.00 -4.30 6.38
C TYR A 155 3.70 -4.47 7.88
N THR A 156 3.98 -3.46 8.69
CA THR A 156 3.66 -3.45 10.13
C THR A 156 2.16 -3.58 10.36
N PHE A 157 1.35 -2.86 9.59
CA PHE A 157 -0.11 -2.92 9.67
C PHE A 157 -0.65 -4.31 9.30
N VAL A 158 -0.14 -4.94 8.24
CA VAL A 158 -0.56 -6.30 7.85
C VAL A 158 -0.14 -7.35 8.90
N LEU A 159 1.04 -7.19 9.53
CA LEU A 159 1.44 -8.05 10.65
C LEU A 159 0.56 -7.86 11.88
N PHE A 160 0.15 -6.61 12.18
CA PHE A 160 -0.83 -6.33 13.22
C PHE A 160 -2.16 -7.04 12.94
N ILE A 161 -2.67 -6.98 11.71
CA ILE A 161 -3.89 -7.71 11.33
C ILE A 161 -3.70 -9.23 11.52
N GLY A 162 -2.53 -9.77 11.16
CA GLY A 162 -2.18 -11.18 11.42
C GLY A 162 -2.22 -11.57 12.90
N SER A 163 -1.99 -10.64 13.82
CA SER A 163 -2.10 -10.90 15.26
C SER A 163 -3.54 -11.10 15.74
N ILE A 164 -4.52 -10.60 14.96
CA ILE A 164 -5.96 -10.66 15.24
C ILE A 164 -6.64 -11.81 14.49
N THR A 165 -6.15 -12.16 13.30
CA THR A 165 -6.77 -13.15 12.42
C THR A 165 -6.25 -14.56 12.68
N GLY A 166 -7.11 -15.56 12.49
CA GLY A 166 -6.80 -16.96 12.85
C GLY A 166 -6.31 -17.84 11.70
N ASN A 167 -6.31 -17.36 10.46
CA ASN A 167 -5.84 -18.13 9.29
C ASN A 167 -5.33 -17.21 8.16
N ILE A 168 -4.73 -17.78 7.13
CA ILE A 168 -4.18 -17.02 5.99
C ILE A 168 -5.24 -16.26 5.20
N ILE A 169 -6.41 -16.87 4.94
CA ILE A 169 -7.48 -16.28 4.12
C ILE A 169 -8.08 -15.05 4.80
N SER A 170 -8.34 -15.14 6.11
CA SER A 170 -8.85 -14.05 6.94
C SER A 170 -7.83 -12.94 7.07
N GLN A 171 -6.55 -13.25 7.24
CA GLN A 171 -5.50 -12.23 7.25
C GLN A 171 -5.44 -11.48 5.93
N SER A 172 -5.42 -12.18 4.79
CA SER A 172 -5.34 -11.55 3.47
C SER A 172 -6.59 -10.71 3.15
N LEU A 173 -7.78 -11.25 3.43
CA LEU A 173 -9.04 -10.55 3.18
C LEU A 173 -9.16 -9.31 4.08
N LEU A 174 -8.91 -9.47 5.39
CA LEU A 174 -9.05 -8.38 6.35
C LEU A 174 -8.01 -7.29 6.11
N SER A 175 -6.77 -7.66 5.78
CA SER A 175 -5.74 -6.67 5.42
C SER A 175 -6.07 -5.90 4.14
N GLY A 176 -6.54 -6.58 3.09
CA GLY A 176 -6.98 -5.92 1.87
C GLY A 176 -8.13 -4.94 2.13
N ILE A 177 -9.17 -5.39 2.83
CA ILE A 177 -10.32 -4.53 3.18
C ILE A 177 -9.87 -3.36 4.05
N CYS A 178 -9.10 -3.59 5.12
CA CYS A 178 -8.67 -2.54 6.03
C CYS A 178 -7.71 -1.52 5.40
N LEU A 179 -6.97 -1.87 4.34
CA LEU A 179 -6.15 -0.91 3.59
C LEU A 179 -6.99 -0.06 2.64
N CYS A 180 -8.04 -0.63 2.03
CA CYS A 180 -8.96 0.09 1.14
C CYS A 180 -10.02 0.91 1.89
N LEU A 181 -10.42 0.47 3.08
CA LEU A 181 -11.46 1.08 3.93
C LEU A 181 -11.22 2.57 4.22
N PRO A 182 -9.99 3.01 4.55
CA PRO A 182 -9.52 4.39 4.42
C PRO A 182 -10.12 5.25 3.32
N PHE A 183 -10.07 4.76 2.08
CA PHE A 183 -10.53 5.49 0.91
C PHE A 183 -12.05 5.33 0.71
N GLY A 184 -12.62 4.20 1.13
CA GLY A 184 -14.05 3.92 1.00
C GLY A 184 -14.92 4.66 2.02
N LEU A 185 -14.50 4.78 3.28
CA LEU A 185 -15.33 5.40 4.33
C LEU A 185 -15.72 6.86 4.04
N PRO A 186 -14.80 7.75 3.61
CA PRO A 186 -15.16 9.12 3.25
C PRO A 186 -16.22 9.18 2.15
N LEU A 187 -16.12 8.30 1.15
CA LEU A 187 -17.09 8.19 0.05
C LEU A 187 -18.48 7.72 0.53
N LEU A 188 -18.51 6.81 1.51
CA LEU A 188 -19.75 6.33 2.10
C LEU A 188 -20.40 7.40 2.98
N ILE A 189 -19.61 8.10 3.79
CA ILE A 189 -20.08 9.19 4.67
C ILE A 189 -20.56 10.38 3.83
N SER A 190 -19.81 10.77 2.79
CA SER A 190 -20.21 11.85 1.89
C SER A 190 -21.52 11.51 1.18
N GLY A 191 -21.70 10.25 0.75
CA GLY A 191 -22.95 9.77 0.14
C GLY A 191 -24.12 9.87 1.11
N PHE A 192 -23.96 9.44 2.36
CA PHE A 192 -24.98 9.60 3.40
C PHE A 192 -25.35 11.08 3.61
N MET A 193 -24.35 11.95 3.80
CA MET A 193 -24.57 13.38 4.01
C MET A 193 -25.24 14.04 2.80
N TYR A 194 -24.87 13.64 1.58
CA TYR A 194 -25.43 14.18 0.34
C TYR A 194 -26.94 13.93 0.24
N VAL A 195 -27.37 12.69 0.49
CA VAL A 195 -28.79 12.31 0.43
C VAL A 195 -29.63 13.02 1.51
N HIS A 196 -29.04 13.37 2.66
CA HIS A 196 -29.75 14.00 3.78
C HIS A 196 -29.71 15.53 3.81
N SER A 197 -28.75 16.17 3.12
CA SER A 197 -28.56 17.63 3.16
C SER A 197 -29.40 18.41 2.15
N GLY A 198 -30.08 17.72 1.22
CA GLY A 198 -30.93 18.36 0.20
C GLY A 198 -30.20 19.36 -0.71
N ASP A 199 -30.96 20.27 -1.33
CA ASP A 199 -30.51 21.21 -2.38
C ASP A 199 -29.36 22.15 -1.97
N SER A 200 -29.14 22.34 -0.66
CA SER A 200 -28.08 23.19 -0.10
C SER A 200 -26.65 22.63 -0.29
N ALA A 201 -26.52 21.35 -0.63
CA ALA A 201 -25.25 20.70 -0.94
C ALA A 201 -24.99 20.56 -2.46
N LYS A 202 -25.98 20.82 -3.33
CA LYS A 202 -25.82 20.69 -4.79
C LYS A 202 -24.96 21.80 -5.41
N THR A 203 -24.86 22.95 -4.75
CA THR A 203 -24.20 24.17 -5.27
C THR A 203 -22.81 24.43 -4.71
N LYS A 204 -22.34 23.66 -3.71
CA LYS A 204 -20.99 23.82 -3.14
C LYS A 204 -20.12 22.63 -3.54
N ALA A 205 -19.07 22.94 -4.30
CA ALA A 205 -17.97 22.09 -4.73
C ALA A 205 -17.87 20.73 -4.01
N CYS A 206 -17.99 19.64 -4.80
CA CYS A 206 -17.66 18.24 -4.49
C CYS A 206 -17.36 17.97 -3.00
N PRO A 207 -18.38 17.72 -2.16
CA PRO A 207 -18.18 17.30 -0.76
C PRO A 207 -17.26 16.08 -0.66
N GLU A 208 -17.37 15.19 -1.65
CA GLU A 208 -16.54 13.98 -1.80
C GLU A 208 -15.04 14.30 -1.87
N CYS A 209 -14.68 15.42 -2.49
CA CYS A 209 -13.30 15.86 -2.64
C CYS A 209 -12.74 16.35 -1.29
N LYS A 210 -13.52 17.15 -0.53
CA LYS A 210 -13.10 17.66 0.78
C LYS A 210 -12.91 16.55 1.83
N TYR A 211 -13.76 15.53 1.82
CA TYR A 211 -13.63 14.37 2.72
C TYR A 211 -12.57 13.37 2.25
N GLY A 212 -12.36 13.25 0.94
CA GLY A 212 -11.26 12.46 0.36
C GLY A 212 -9.89 13.00 0.79
N ASP A 213 -9.69 14.32 0.70
CA ASP A 213 -8.43 14.97 1.05
C ASP A 213 -8.09 14.81 2.54
N ALA A 214 -9.07 15.03 3.44
CA ALA A 214 -8.88 14.93 4.89
C ALA A 214 -8.38 13.54 5.32
N PHE A 215 -8.89 12.47 4.69
CA PHE A 215 -8.45 11.10 4.98
C PHE A 215 -7.09 10.78 4.35
N LEU A 216 -6.82 11.32 3.17
CA LEU A 216 -5.54 11.15 2.49
C LEU A 216 -4.37 11.61 3.37
N TYR A 217 -4.57 12.65 4.19
CA TYR A 217 -3.58 13.10 5.18
C TYR A 217 -3.28 12.10 6.30
N THR A 218 -4.25 11.27 6.69
CA THR A 218 -4.11 10.27 7.76
C THR A 218 -3.73 8.88 7.27
N SER A 219 -3.77 8.65 5.95
CA SER A 219 -3.32 7.40 5.34
C SER A 219 -1.79 7.25 5.41
N PRO A 220 -1.25 6.04 5.61
CA PRO A 220 0.20 5.81 5.52
C PRO A 220 0.74 6.12 4.12
N LEU A 221 -0.11 6.21 3.09
CA LEU A 221 0.26 6.52 1.71
C LEU A 221 0.45 8.04 1.46
N ASN A 222 0.07 8.92 2.40
CA ASN A 222 0.12 10.39 2.29
C ASN A 222 1.42 10.97 1.68
N PRO A 223 2.64 10.54 2.06
CA PRO A 223 3.86 11.11 1.49
C PRO A 223 4.10 10.71 0.03
N VAL A 224 3.38 9.71 -0.50
CA VAL A 224 3.58 9.20 -1.86
C VAL A 224 2.44 9.61 -2.81
N THR A 225 1.27 9.99 -2.31
CA THR A 225 0.11 10.35 -3.14
C THR A 225 0.37 11.56 -4.04
N ASP A 226 1.09 12.56 -3.52
CA ASP A 226 1.38 13.80 -4.24
C ASP A 226 2.82 13.80 -4.79
N LEU A 227 3.55 12.70 -4.60
CA LEU A 227 4.88 12.53 -5.14
C LEU A 227 4.76 12.20 -6.61
N PHE A 228 5.31 13.09 -7.43
CA PHE A 228 5.24 12.98 -8.87
C PHE A 228 6.61 13.30 -9.46
N ILE A 229 7.11 12.45 -10.34
CA ILE A 229 8.42 12.61 -10.99
C ILE A 229 8.19 12.49 -12.49
N GLU A 230 8.18 13.64 -13.14
CA GLU A 230 8.11 13.76 -14.59
C GLU A 230 9.21 14.72 -15.05
N PHE A 231 9.88 14.31 -16.12
CA PHE A 231 10.86 15.12 -16.83
C PHE A 231 10.37 15.28 -18.26
N ASP A 232 10.04 16.51 -18.63
CA ASP A 232 9.62 16.90 -19.97
C ASP A 232 10.59 17.98 -20.45
N TYR A 233 11.30 17.73 -21.56
CA TYR A 233 12.14 18.73 -22.22
C TYR A 233 11.75 18.84 -23.69
N SER A 234 11.21 20.02 -24.01
CA SER A 234 10.98 20.47 -25.37
C SER A 234 12.11 21.39 -25.81
N PRO A 235 12.77 21.14 -26.96
CA PRO A 235 13.74 22.09 -27.49
C PRO A 235 13.02 23.37 -27.94
N VAL A 236 13.28 24.49 -27.27
CA VAL A 236 12.84 25.83 -27.71
C VAL A 236 13.97 26.44 -28.55
N TYR A 237 13.66 26.72 -29.82
CA TYR A 237 14.60 27.33 -30.76
C TYR A 237 14.37 28.84 -30.80
N ASP A 238 15.43 29.62 -30.58
CA ASP A 238 15.44 31.03 -30.94
C ASP A 238 15.71 31.12 -32.45
N LEU A 239 14.76 31.65 -33.20
CA LEU A 239 14.82 31.80 -34.66
C LEU A 239 15.27 33.21 -35.02
N ASP A 240 16.15 33.34 -36.01
CA ASP A 240 16.51 34.61 -36.64
C ASP A 240 15.33 35.18 -37.43
N VAL A 241 15.41 36.45 -37.80
CA VAL A 241 14.43 37.15 -38.67
C VAL A 241 14.23 36.41 -40.00
N ASN A 242 15.22 35.63 -40.43
CA ASN A 242 15.20 34.81 -41.64
C ASN A 242 14.74 33.35 -41.41
N GLY A 243 14.34 33.00 -40.19
CA GLY A 243 13.88 31.64 -39.82
C GLY A 243 14.99 30.62 -39.55
N ASN A 244 16.25 31.06 -39.45
CA ASN A 244 17.39 30.17 -39.12
C ASN A 244 17.51 30.00 -37.59
N ILE A 245 17.89 28.80 -37.13
CA ILE A 245 18.04 28.51 -35.70
C ILE A 245 19.31 29.18 -35.17
N ILE A 246 19.18 30.17 -34.28
CA ILE A 246 20.29 30.91 -33.65
C ILE A 246 20.82 30.18 -32.42
N SER A 247 19.93 29.65 -31.58
CA SER A 247 20.31 28.85 -30.42
C SER A 247 19.17 27.91 -30.01
N SER A 248 19.53 26.71 -29.55
CA SER A 248 18.60 25.80 -28.88
C SER A 248 18.76 25.98 -27.36
N ASN A 249 17.78 26.61 -26.73
CA ASN A 249 17.75 26.71 -25.28
C ASN A 249 17.16 25.41 -24.71
N LEU A 250 18.02 24.42 -24.45
CA LEU A 250 17.63 23.18 -23.74
C LEU A 250 17.20 23.44 -22.27
N ASN A 251 17.38 24.68 -21.78
CA ASN A 251 17.28 25.05 -20.37
C ASN A 251 15.98 25.79 -19.99
N LYS A 252 14.98 25.86 -20.87
CA LYS A 252 13.68 26.43 -20.51
C LYS A 252 12.85 25.33 -19.83
N GLU A 253 13.03 25.21 -18.52
CA GLU A 253 12.45 24.16 -17.66
C GLU A 253 10.95 23.94 -17.93
N PRO A 254 10.52 22.66 -17.97
CA PRO A 254 9.66 22.27 -16.87
C PRO A 254 10.07 20.94 -16.24
N ASN A 255 10.88 21.04 -15.19
CA ASN A 255 11.03 19.95 -14.23
C ASN A 255 9.75 19.88 -13.38
N HIS A 256 8.72 19.18 -13.86
CA HIS A 256 7.45 19.02 -13.16
C HIS A 256 7.51 17.97 -12.04
N SER A 257 8.65 17.83 -11.35
CA SER A 257 8.74 16.95 -10.18
C SER A 257 8.18 17.65 -8.93
N ARG A 258 7.14 17.06 -8.34
CA ARG A 258 6.56 17.52 -7.09
C ARG A 258 7.00 16.59 -5.98
N VAL A 259 7.86 17.08 -5.08
CA VAL A 259 8.24 16.37 -3.86
C VAL A 259 7.41 16.92 -2.70
N PRO A 260 6.55 16.11 -2.06
CA PRO A 260 5.80 16.58 -0.91
C PRO A 260 6.70 16.83 0.30
N SER A 261 6.25 17.72 1.19
CA SER A 261 6.96 18.06 2.42
C SER A 261 7.20 16.83 3.31
N ALA A 262 8.37 16.77 3.95
CA ALA A 262 8.76 15.70 4.87
C ALA A 262 7.77 15.53 6.05
N TRP A 263 7.01 16.56 6.41
CA TRP A 263 5.95 16.47 7.42
C TRP A 263 4.89 15.41 7.10
N LYS A 264 4.67 15.08 5.82
CA LYS A 264 3.75 14.00 5.43
C LYS A 264 4.22 12.61 5.90
N LEU A 265 5.50 12.44 6.24
CA LEU A 265 6.03 11.19 6.81
C LEU A 265 5.54 10.92 8.23
N LEU A 266 5.01 11.93 8.93
CA LEU A 266 4.49 11.74 10.29
C LEU A 266 3.37 10.69 10.32
N SER A 267 2.55 10.62 9.26
CA SER A 267 1.46 9.66 9.12
C SER A 267 1.96 8.20 9.15
N PRO A 268 2.78 7.71 8.20
CA PRO A 268 3.27 6.33 8.26
C PRO A 268 4.12 6.03 9.49
N ILE A 269 4.87 7.01 10.03
CA ILE A 269 5.62 6.83 11.28
C ILE A 269 4.67 6.59 12.46
N SER A 270 3.57 7.35 12.56
CA SER A 270 2.56 7.16 13.60
C SER A 270 1.90 5.77 13.50
N PHE A 271 1.67 5.27 12.29
CA PHE A 271 1.18 3.91 12.06
C PHE A 271 2.15 2.85 12.60
N ILE A 272 3.45 2.99 12.32
CA ILE A 272 4.46 2.06 12.85
C ILE A 272 4.46 2.11 14.38
N LEU A 273 4.49 3.31 14.96
CA LEU A 273 4.53 3.50 16.42
C LEU A 273 3.28 2.98 17.13
N LEU A 274 2.12 3.02 16.49
CA LEU A 274 0.86 2.55 17.07
C LEU A 274 0.67 1.04 16.86
N PHE A 275 0.80 0.54 15.63
CA PHE A 275 0.43 -0.83 15.28
C PHE A 275 1.51 -1.85 15.65
N LEU A 276 2.79 -1.47 15.71
CA LEU A 276 3.84 -2.38 16.13
C LEU A 276 3.67 -2.85 17.59
N PRO A 277 3.59 -1.97 18.61
CA PRO A 277 3.41 -2.42 19.99
C PRO A 277 2.05 -3.08 20.20
N LEU A 278 1.00 -2.59 19.54
CA LEU A 278 -0.33 -3.18 19.62
C LEU A 278 -0.35 -4.60 19.04
N GLY A 279 0.27 -4.82 17.88
CA GLY A 279 0.42 -6.13 17.26
C GLY A 279 1.24 -7.08 18.12
N ALA A 280 2.34 -6.60 18.71
CA ALA A 280 3.15 -7.40 19.63
C ALA A 280 2.35 -7.80 20.89
N TYR A 281 1.59 -6.86 21.46
CA TYR A 281 0.74 -7.10 22.62
C TYR A 281 -0.36 -8.13 22.36
N LEU A 282 -1.09 -7.97 21.25
CA LEU A 282 -2.13 -8.91 20.85
C LEU A 282 -1.56 -10.29 20.49
N TYR A 283 -0.40 -10.33 19.83
CA TYR A 283 0.25 -11.59 19.49
C TYR A 283 0.61 -12.42 20.73
N VAL A 284 1.14 -11.78 21.78
CA VAL A 284 1.47 -12.45 23.05
C VAL A 284 0.23 -13.05 23.71
N ARG A 285 -0.91 -12.35 23.66
CA ARG A 285 -2.18 -12.75 24.26
C ARG A 285 -3.09 -13.57 23.35
N SER A 286 -2.61 -13.96 22.17
CA SER A 286 -3.49 -14.64 21.20
C SER A 286 -3.92 -16.03 21.69
N PRO A 287 -5.24 -16.34 21.67
CA PRO A 287 -5.75 -17.64 22.09
C PRO A 287 -5.57 -18.69 20.97
N ASN A 288 -4.95 -19.83 21.28
CA ASN A 288 -4.67 -20.87 20.29
C ASN A 288 -5.87 -21.73 19.90
N GLU A 289 -6.79 -21.95 20.84
CA GLU A 289 -8.03 -22.70 20.61
C GLU A 289 -8.93 -22.10 19.51
N GLN A 290 -8.68 -20.83 19.14
CA GLN A 290 -9.41 -20.11 18.11
C GLN A 290 -8.67 -20.04 16.76
N ASN A 291 -7.48 -20.65 16.64
CA ASN A 291 -6.80 -20.79 15.35
C ASN A 291 -7.74 -21.46 14.32
N GLY A 292 -7.73 -20.97 13.08
CA GLY A 292 -8.66 -21.38 12.02
C GLY A 292 -9.95 -20.56 11.92
N ARG A 293 -10.35 -19.81 12.97
CA ARG A 293 -11.44 -18.82 12.88
C ARG A 293 -10.99 -17.55 12.15
N ILE A 294 -11.95 -16.76 11.66
CA ILE A 294 -11.66 -15.50 10.96
C ILE A 294 -11.01 -14.47 11.91
N VAL A 295 -11.57 -14.33 13.11
CA VAL A 295 -11.05 -13.44 14.17
C VAL A 295 -10.79 -14.28 15.42
N LEU A 296 -9.63 -14.07 16.05
CA LEU A 296 -9.16 -14.83 17.22
C LEU A 296 -9.80 -14.37 18.54
N PHE A 297 -10.15 -13.09 18.64
CA PHE A 297 -10.65 -12.50 19.89
C PHE A 297 -12.17 -12.38 19.84
N PRO A 298 -12.92 -13.02 20.75
CA PRO A 298 -14.39 -13.03 20.72
C PRO A 298 -14.99 -11.64 20.96
N ASN A 299 -14.35 -10.81 21.79
CA ASN A 299 -14.77 -9.42 21.98
C ASN A 299 -14.56 -8.59 20.71
N LEU A 300 -13.45 -8.81 19.99
CA LEU A 300 -13.16 -8.11 18.76
C LEU A 300 -14.05 -8.57 17.60
N GLN A 301 -14.49 -9.83 17.61
CA GLN A 301 -15.46 -10.36 16.65
C GLN A 301 -16.78 -9.57 16.68
N LYS A 302 -17.27 -9.17 17.86
CA LYS A 302 -18.50 -8.33 17.98
C LYS A 302 -18.33 -6.96 17.31
N TRP A 303 -17.20 -6.31 17.55
CA TRP A 303 -16.88 -5.02 16.93
C TRP A 303 -16.67 -5.14 15.42
N PHE A 304 -15.98 -6.19 14.98
CA PHE A 304 -15.78 -6.50 13.57
C PHE A 304 -17.12 -6.68 12.84
N THR A 305 -18.06 -7.43 13.42
CA THR A 305 -19.41 -7.58 12.84
C THR A 305 -20.15 -6.26 12.72
N ALA A 306 -20.16 -5.46 13.78
CA ALA A 306 -20.86 -4.16 13.78
C ALA A 306 -20.29 -3.21 12.72
N CYS A 307 -18.95 -3.09 12.67
CA CYS A 307 -18.27 -2.24 11.68
C CYS A 307 -18.54 -2.69 10.25
N THR A 308 -18.51 -4.00 9.99
CA THR A 308 -18.70 -4.55 8.64
C THR A 308 -20.14 -4.34 8.17
N ILE A 309 -21.14 -4.57 9.03
CA ILE A 309 -22.55 -4.32 8.72
C ILE A 309 -22.77 -2.83 8.44
N LEU A 310 -22.21 -1.94 9.25
CA LEU A 310 -22.30 -0.49 9.02
C LEU A 310 -21.73 -0.11 7.65
N CYS A 311 -20.54 -0.61 7.29
CA CYS A 311 -19.92 -0.30 6.00
C CYS A 311 -20.76 -0.79 4.82
N PHE A 312 -21.22 -2.05 4.85
CA PHE A 312 -22.05 -2.61 3.77
C PHE A 312 -23.43 -1.95 3.70
N SER A 313 -23.98 -1.54 4.84
CA SER A 313 -25.25 -0.83 4.92
C SER A 313 -25.17 0.55 4.25
N LEU A 314 -24.13 1.33 4.55
CA LEU A 314 -23.90 2.62 3.88
C LEU A 314 -23.64 2.45 2.37
N LEU A 315 -22.90 1.40 1.99
CA LEU A 315 -22.63 1.08 0.59
C LEU A 315 -23.93 0.72 -0.15
N GLY A 316 -24.78 -0.09 0.45
CA GLY A 316 -26.09 -0.43 -0.09
C GLY A 316 -27.00 0.79 -0.22
N GLY A 317 -27.01 1.66 0.79
CA GLY A 317 -27.76 2.92 0.72
C GLY A 317 -27.35 3.76 -0.49
N ARG A 318 -26.05 3.92 -0.72
CA ARG A 318 -25.54 4.65 -1.89
C ARG A 318 -25.89 3.96 -3.21
N PHE A 319 -25.80 2.63 -3.29
CA PHE A 319 -26.07 1.89 -4.52
C PHE A 319 -27.55 1.95 -4.95
N PHE A 320 -28.48 1.80 -4.01
CA PHE A 320 -29.93 1.80 -4.30
C PHE A 320 -30.57 3.19 -4.24
N GLY A 321 -30.04 4.11 -3.43
CA GLY A 321 -30.55 5.48 -3.29
C GLY A 321 -30.15 6.42 -4.42
N GLY A 322 -29.11 6.07 -5.19
CA GLY A 322 -28.57 6.95 -6.22
C GLY A 322 -28.14 8.30 -5.64
N THR A 323 -28.37 9.38 -6.41
CA THR A 323 -28.07 10.75 -5.97
C THR A 323 -29.20 11.37 -5.14
N ASP A 324 -30.47 11.06 -5.42
CA ASP A 324 -31.57 11.90 -4.96
C ASP A 324 -32.72 11.14 -4.24
N SER A 325 -32.68 9.80 -4.17
CA SER A 325 -33.78 9.02 -3.58
C SER A 325 -33.53 8.65 -2.12
N LEU A 326 -34.12 9.43 -1.22
CA LEU A 326 -34.09 9.21 0.22
C LEU A 326 -34.70 7.85 0.60
N TRP A 327 -35.82 7.49 -0.04
CA TRP A 327 -36.47 6.18 0.15
C TRP A 327 -35.62 5.03 -0.39
N GLY A 328 -35.03 5.19 -1.58
CA GLY A 328 -34.13 4.19 -2.15
C GLY A 328 -32.90 3.95 -1.26
N TYR A 329 -32.39 5.00 -0.62
CA TYR A 329 -31.27 4.91 0.30
C TYR A 329 -31.60 4.03 1.52
N TYR A 330 -32.72 4.28 2.19
CA TYR A 330 -33.11 3.49 3.36
C TYR A 330 -33.48 2.04 3.02
N ILE A 331 -34.13 1.81 1.87
CA ILE A 331 -34.39 0.45 1.39
C ILE A 331 -33.08 -0.29 1.14
N GLY A 332 -32.11 0.36 0.48
CA GLY A 332 -30.78 -0.19 0.25
C GLY A 332 -30.03 -0.51 1.55
N VAL A 333 -30.07 0.40 2.52
CA VAL A 333 -29.51 0.24 3.87
C VAL A 333 -30.08 -1.00 4.55
N LEU A 334 -31.40 -1.19 4.53
CA LEU A 334 -32.07 -2.33 5.18
C LEU A 334 -31.72 -3.65 4.50
N ILE A 335 -31.85 -3.73 3.17
CA ILE A 335 -31.58 -4.95 2.41
C ILE A 335 -30.13 -5.39 2.61
N THR A 336 -29.17 -4.48 2.44
CA THR A 336 -27.75 -4.82 2.55
C THR A 336 -27.30 -5.07 3.99
N SER A 337 -27.91 -4.42 4.99
CA SER A 337 -27.67 -4.73 6.41
C SER A 337 -28.11 -6.16 6.75
N ILE A 338 -29.31 -6.58 6.32
CA ILE A 338 -29.82 -7.93 6.55
C ILE A 338 -28.93 -8.97 5.85
N ILE A 339 -28.62 -8.76 4.57
CA ILE A 339 -27.77 -9.68 3.78
C ILE A 339 -26.38 -9.79 4.41
N SER A 340 -25.74 -8.67 4.74
CA SER A 340 -24.40 -8.66 5.35
C SER A 340 -24.38 -9.34 6.71
N TYR A 341 -25.41 -9.15 7.55
CA TYR A 341 -25.53 -9.84 8.83
C TYR A 341 -25.62 -11.36 8.66
N VAL A 342 -26.50 -11.85 7.78
CA VAL A 342 -26.68 -13.30 7.54
C VAL A 342 -25.39 -13.93 7.03
N ILE A 343 -24.71 -13.29 6.08
CA ILE A 343 -23.44 -13.77 5.52
C ILE A 343 -22.36 -13.80 6.62
N LEU A 344 -22.21 -12.72 7.40
CA LEU A 344 -21.18 -12.63 8.44
C LEU A 344 -21.37 -13.65 9.55
N VAL A 345 -22.60 -13.85 10.03
CA VAL A 345 -22.88 -14.85 11.07
C VAL A 345 -22.53 -16.26 10.61
N ARG A 346 -22.75 -16.57 9.32
CA ARG A 346 -22.39 -17.86 8.74
C ARG A 346 -20.87 -18.01 8.56
N LEU A 347 -20.21 -16.99 8.01
CA LEU A 347 -18.76 -16.99 7.80
C LEU A 347 -17.98 -17.09 9.11
N LEU A 348 -18.39 -16.37 10.15
CA LEU A 348 -17.69 -16.34 11.43
C LEU A 348 -17.79 -17.64 12.23
N LYS A 349 -18.83 -18.44 11.99
CA LYS A 349 -18.96 -19.79 12.56
C LYS A 349 -18.06 -20.81 11.86
N TRP A 350 -17.58 -20.49 10.66
CA TRP A 350 -16.77 -21.41 9.88
C TRP A 350 -15.31 -21.43 10.37
N LYS A 351 -14.80 -22.64 10.61
CA LYS A 351 -13.37 -22.89 10.84
C LYS A 351 -12.76 -23.32 9.52
N PHE A 352 -11.91 -22.48 8.93
CA PHE A 352 -11.12 -22.87 7.77
C PHE A 352 -10.01 -23.81 8.24
N SER A 353 -10.24 -25.10 8.04
CA SER A 353 -9.25 -26.16 8.22
C SER A 353 -9.14 -26.85 6.87
N PHE A 354 -8.10 -26.56 6.08
CA PHE A 354 -7.75 -27.50 5.02
C PHE A 354 -7.27 -28.76 5.73
N ASN A 355 -8.08 -29.81 5.65
CA ASN A 355 -7.68 -31.14 6.09
C ASN A 355 -6.64 -31.66 5.09
N THR A 356 -5.41 -31.16 5.18
CA THR A 356 -4.26 -31.75 4.51
C THR A 356 -3.93 -33.02 5.27
N ARG A 357 -4.56 -34.11 4.84
CA ARG A 357 -4.08 -35.47 5.07
C ARG A 357 -2.72 -35.65 4.42
#